data_AF-A0A327JCM6-F1
#
_entry.id   AF-A0A327JCM6-F1
#
_cell.length_a   1.000
_cell.length_b   1.000
_cell.length_c   1.000
_cell.angle_alpha   90.00
_cell.angle_beta   90.00
_cell.angle_gamma   90.00
#
_symmetry.space_group_name_H-M   'P 1'
#
loop_
_entity.id
_entity.type
_entity.pdbx_description
1 polymer ?
#
loop_
_entity_poly.entity_id
_entity_poly.type
_entity_poly.pdbx_seq_one_letter_code
_entity_poly.pdbx_strand_id
1 'polypeptide(L)'
;GNYPVEAVQTMHNIASRSEEALNHKKILSARSKQVSMSITDAIGQSVAHTAINLDVNAIVTPTESGHTARMISKCRPQAPIVAVT
;
A
#
# COMPACT_ATOMS: atom_id res chain seq x y z
N GLY A 1 21.52 20.65 6.59
CA GLY A 1 22.71 20.01 6.01
C GLY A 1 23.00 20.62 4.66
N ASN A 2 24.18 20.36 4.10
CA ASN A 2 24.65 21.06 2.90
C ASN A 2 24.02 20.54 1.60
N TYR A 3 23.36 19.38 1.61
CA TYR A 3 22.80 18.71 0.43
C TYR A 3 21.36 18.20 0.66
N PRO A 4 20.39 19.11 0.94
CA PRO A 4 19.02 18.70 1.26
C PRO A 4 18.29 18.08 0.06
N VAL A 5 18.55 18.56 -1.17
CA VAL A 5 17.86 18.09 -2.38
C VAL A 5 18.39 16.71 -2.79
N GLU A 6 19.71 16.56 -2.81
CA GLU A 6 20.39 15.32 -3.19
C GLU A 6 20.08 14.21 -2.18
N ALA A 7 19.94 14.54 -0.90
CA ALA A 7 19.52 13.58 0.12
C ALA A 7 18.12 13.01 -0.18
N VAL A 8 17.14 13.87 -0.49
CA VAL A 8 15.78 13.43 -0.83
C VAL A 8 15.75 12.67 -2.15
N GLN A 9 16.49 13.12 -3.16
CA GLN A 9 16.60 12.43 -4.45
C GLN A 9 17.20 11.03 -4.28
N THR A 10 18.25 10.90 -3.47
CA THR A 10 18.87 9.61 -3.19
C THR A 10 17.90 8.69 -2.44
N MET A 11 17.15 9.21 -1.48
CA MET A 11 16.12 8.45 -0.76
C MET A 11 15.02 7.94 -1.69
N HIS A 12 14.52 8.80 -2.59
CA HIS A 12 13.53 8.43 -3.60
C HIS A 12 14.05 7.29 -4.50
N ASN A 13 15.27 7.44 -5.05
CA ASN A 13 15.87 6.45 -5.93
C ASN A 13 16.03 5.08 -5.24
N ILE A 14 16.47 5.07 -3.98
CA ILE A 14 16.63 3.84 -3.19
C ILE A 14 15.27 3.18 -2.96
N ALA A 15 14.26 3.95 -2.57
CA ALA A 15 12.91 3.43 -2.30
C ALA A 15 12.30 2.82 -3.57
N SER A 16 12.25 3.56 -4.67
CA SER A 16 11.67 3.09 -5.93
C SER A 16 12.35 1.83 -6.45
N ARG A 17 13.70 1.79 -6.44
CA ARG A 17 14.43 0.59 -6.89
C ARG A 17 14.23 -0.61 -5.97
N SER A 18 14.10 -0.37 -4.66
CA SER A 18 13.85 -1.44 -3.69
C SER A 18 12.44 -2.00 -3.81
N GLU A 19 11.47 -1.14 -4.11
CA GLU A 19 10.05 -1.51 -4.28
C GLU A 19 9.82 -2.39 -5.52
N GLU A 20 10.57 -2.19 -6.61
CA GLU A 20 10.52 -3.06 -7.81
C GLU A 20 10.84 -4.53 -7.50
N ALA A 21 11.67 -4.80 -6.48
CA ALA A 21 12.04 -6.15 -6.08
C ALA A 21 11.02 -6.79 -5.10
N LEU A 22 10.01 -6.05 -4.63
CA LEU A 22 9.05 -6.55 -3.66
C LEU A 22 8.05 -7.50 -4.29
N ASN A 23 7.85 -8.65 -3.64
CA ASN A 23 6.81 -9.59 -4.01
C ASN A 23 5.51 -9.30 -3.24
N HIS A 24 4.66 -8.45 -3.81
CA HIS A 24 3.38 -8.04 -3.20
C HIS A 24 2.46 -9.23 -2.84
N LYS A 25 2.47 -10.31 -3.63
CA LYS A 25 1.69 -11.53 -3.33
C LYS A 25 2.16 -12.21 -2.03
N LYS A 26 3.47 -12.34 -1.84
CA LYS A 26 4.05 -12.87 -0.59
C LYS A 26 3.76 -11.97 0.61
N ILE A 27 3.83 -10.66 0.43
CA ILE A 27 3.53 -9.70 1.50
C ILE A 27 2.06 -9.79 1.90
N LEU A 28 1.13 -9.79 0.93
CA LEU A 28 -0.30 -9.90 1.21
C LEU A 28 -0.61 -11.22 1.94
N SER A 29 -0.11 -12.35 1.44
CA SER A 29 -0.36 -13.66 2.08
C SER A 29 0.21 -13.75 3.50
N ALA A 30 1.36 -13.14 3.79
CA ALA A 30 1.91 -13.07 5.14
C ALA A 30 1.04 -12.19 6.06
N ARG A 31 0.55 -11.05 5.54
CA ARG A 31 -0.30 -10.12 6.27
C ARG A 31 -1.68 -10.71 6.56
N SER A 32 -2.32 -11.38 5.59
CA SER A 32 -3.62 -12.00 5.78
C SER A 32 -3.63 -13.04 6.90
N LYS A 33 -2.48 -13.67 7.20
CA LYS A 33 -2.31 -14.62 8.32
C LYS A 33 -2.13 -13.97 9.70
N GLN A 34 -1.71 -12.71 9.75
CA GLN A 34 -1.36 -12.01 11.00
C GLN A 34 -2.46 -11.06 11.50
N VAL A 35 -3.48 -10.78 10.69
CA VAL A 35 -4.47 -9.74 10.99
C VAL A 35 -5.68 -10.33 11.72
N SER A 36 -6.06 -9.68 12.83
CA SER A 36 -7.31 -9.92 13.57
C SER A 36 -8.53 -9.79 12.64
N MET A 37 -9.50 -10.70 12.75
CA MET A 37 -10.73 -10.68 11.93
C MET A 37 -11.69 -9.55 12.35
N SER A 38 -11.37 -8.30 12.00
CA SER A 38 -12.33 -7.20 11.97
C SER A 38 -13.00 -7.11 10.60
N ILE A 39 -14.24 -6.61 10.53
CA ILE A 39 -14.97 -6.37 9.27
C ILE A 39 -14.14 -5.44 8.35
N THR A 40 -13.54 -4.41 8.92
CA THR A 40 -12.73 -3.46 8.16
C THR A 40 -11.48 -4.13 7.58
N ASP A 41 -10.84 -5.03 8.35
CA ASP A 41 -9.68 -5.79 7.88
C ASP A 41 -10.06 -6.77 6.76
N ALA A 42 -11.24 -7.38 6.83
CA ALA A 42 -11.75 -8.26 5.77
C ALA A 42 -11.96 -7.50 4.45
N ILE A 43 -12.51 -6.27 4.51
CA ILE A 43 -12.65 -5.40 3.34
C ILE A 43 -11.27 -5.04 2.77
N GLY A 44 -10.32 -4.65 3.62
CA GLY A 44 -8.95 -4.33 3.19
C GLY A 44 -8.25 -5.47 2.47
N GLN A 45 -8.40 -6.70 2.99
CA GLN A 45 -7.86 -7.90 2.33
C GLN A 45 -8.55 -8.17 0.99
N SER A 46 -9.88 -8.06 0.93
CA SER A 46 -10.62 -8.25 -0.31
C SER A 46 -10.18 -7.26 -1.38
N VAL A 47 -10.05 -5.98 -1.03
CA VAL A 47 -9.54 -4.95 -1.95
C VAL A 47 -8.13 -5.27 -2.43
N ALA A 48 -7.21 -5.62 -1.53
CA ALA A 48 -5.84 -5.95 -1.89
C ALA A 48 -5.75 -7.20 -2.80
N HIS A 49 -6.58 -8.22 -2.55
CA HIS A 49 -6.67 -9.40 -3.40
C HIS A 49 -7.21 -9.07 -4.79
N THR A 50 -8.32 -8.32 -4.87
CA THR A 50 -8.91 -7.90 -6.14
C THR A 50 -7.95 -7.02 -6.94
N ALA A 51 -7.24 -6.10 -6.29
CA ALA A 51 -6.26 -5.23 -6.94
C ALA A 51 -5.11 -6.00 -7.58
N ILE A 52 -4.59 -7.04 -6.91
CA ILE A 52 -3.54 -7.91 -7.45
C ILE A 52 -4.07 -8.81 -8.58
N ASN A 53 -5.29 -9.34 -8.42
CA ASN A 53 -5.86 -10.27 -9.39
C ASN A 53 -6.25 -9.59 -10.70
N LEU A 54 -6.73 -8.35 -10.63
CA LEU A 54 -7.17 -7.57 -11.79
C LEU A 54 -6.09 -6.62 -12.32
N ASP A 55 -4.93 -6.54 -11.66
CA ASP A 55 -3.83 -5.62 -12.00
C ASP A 55 -4.30 -4.17 -12.19
N VAL A 56 -5.01 -3.66 -11.19
CA VAL A 56 -5.66 -2.33 -11.27
C VAL A 56 -4.62 -1.20 -11.21
N ASN A 57 -4.88 -0.12 -11.94
CA ASN A 57 -3.98 1.04 -11.98
C ASN A 57 -3.98 1.88 -10.69
N ALA A 58 -5.07 1.87 -9.91
CA ALA A 58 -5.19 2.62 -8.66
C ALA A 58 -6.35 2.14 -7.78
N ILE A 59 -6.26 2.39 -6.47
CA ILE A 59 -7.34 2.19 -5.49
C ILE A 59 -7.75 3.56 -4.95
N VAL A 60 -9.00 3.97 -5.19
CA VAL A 60 -9.52 5.25 -4.70
C VAL A 60 -10.27 5.04 -3.38
N THR A 61 -9.93 5.86 -2.39
CA THR A 61 -10.49 5.76 -1.02
C THR A 61 -11.05 7.11 -0.57
N PRO A 62 -12.36 7.36 -0.71
CA PRO A 62 -13.00 8.50 -0.07
C PRO A 62 -12.99 8.29 1.45
N THR A 63 -12.43 9.23 2.21
CA THR A 63 -12.27 9.10 3.65
C THR A 63 -12.13 10.45 4.34
N GLU A 64 -12.95 10.70 5.36
CA GLU A 64 -12.91 11.94 6.16
C GLU A 64 -11.68 12.00 7.09
N SER A 65 -11.30 10.85 7.68
CA SER A 65 -10.23 10.77 8.70
C SER A 65 -8.97 10.05 8.24
N GLY A 66 -8.96 9.52 7.01
CA GLY A 66 -7.87 8.68 6.51
C GLY A 66 -7.91 7.22 6.98
N HIS A 67 -8.92 6.82 7.79
CA HIS A 67 -8.99 5.46 8.34
C HIS A 67 -9.00 4.38 7.26
N THR A 68 -9.80 4.58 6.20
CA THR A 68 -9.91 3.64 5.08
C THR A 68 -8.60 3.50 4.33
N ALA A 69 -7.95 4.62 4.00
CA ALA A 69 -6.66 4.62 3.30
C ALA A 69 -5.56 3.90 4.11
N ARG A 70 -5.51 4.13 5.42
CA ARG A 70 -4.56 3.44 6.33
C ARG A 70 -4.81 1.93 6.39
N MET A 71 -6.07 1.53 6.46
CA MET A 71 -6.48 0.13 6.51
C MET A 71 -6.11 -0.61 5.21
N ILE A 72 -6.31 -0.01 4.04
CA ILE A 72 -5.87 -0.60 2.77
C ILE A 72 -4.34 -0.62 2.67
N SER A 73 -3.65 0.44 3.12
CA SER A 73 -2.19 0.50 3.13
C SER A 73 -1.54 -0.60 4.01
N LYS A 74 -2.23 -1.09 5.05
CA LYS A 74 -1.76 -2.18 5.92
C LYS A 74 -1.54 -3.48 5.13
N CYS A 75 -2.35 -3.72 4.10
CA CYS A 75 -2.26 -4.88 3.23
C CYS A 75 -1.18 -4.76 2.15
N ARG A 76 -0.54 -3.59 2.00
CA ARG A 76 0.53 -3.30 1.03
C ARG A 76 0.18 -3.73 -0.41
N PRO A 77 -0.94 -3.22 -0.98
CA PRO A 77 -1.27 -3.48 -2.38
C PRO A 77 -0.16 -2.97 -3.30
N GLN A 78 -0.05 -3.57 -4.48
CA GLN A 78 0.86 -3.11 -5.53
C GLN A 78 0.36 -1.82 -6.19
N ALA A 79 -0.97 -1.70 -6.35
CA ALA A 79 -1.60 -0.52 -6.91
C ALA A 79 -1.47 0.69 -5.96
N PRO A 80 -1.24 1.91 -6.49
CA PRO A 80 -1.22 3.12 -5.70
C PRO A 80 -2.58 3.40 -5.06
N ILE A 81 -2.55 3.93 -3.83
CA ILE A 81 -3.74 4.31 -3.07
C ILE A 81 -3.93 5.82 -3.18
N VAL A 82 -5.09 6.24 -3.67
CA VAL A 82 -5.50 7.65 -3.74
C VAL A 82 -6.52 7.91 -2.64
N ALA A 83 -6.12 8.64 -1.60
CA ALA A 83 -7.04 9.08 -0.56
C ALA A 83 -7.71 10.39 -1.00
N VAL A 84 -9.04 10.37 -1.06
CA VAL A 84 -9.85 11.58 -1.30
C VAL A 84 -10.42 11.99 0.04
N THR A 85 -10.00 13.15 0.52
CA THR A 85 -10.34 13.73 1.83
C THR A 85 -11.11 15.02 1.64
#